data_AF-A0A2I0LGS1-F1
#
_entry.id   AF-A0A2I0LGS1-F1
#
_cell.length_a   1.000
_cell.length_b   1.000
_cell.length_c   1.000
_cell.angle_alpha   90.00
_cell.angle_beta   90.00
_cell.angle_gamma   90.00
#
_symmetry.space_group_name_H-M   'P 1'
#
loop_
_entity.id
_entity.type
_entity.pdbx_description
1 polymer ?
#
loop_
_entity_poly.entity_id
_entity_poly.type
_entity_poly.pdbx_seq_one_letter_code
_entity_poly.pdbx_strand_id
1 'polypeptide(L)'
;ALVFELAQDMEEDLGHQDTEFLRAQLKVLATESNKYRAKTDRRKQRSIFRDILRFIETGEYQEETIRFGLECMYLDSWARQRTYQAFKEVLGSGIRHHLQNNDLLREIFGLGPPLVLDAAALKASKVSRFEKHLYNSAAFKARTKARSRVRDKRADVL
;
A
#
# COMPACT_ATOMS: atom_id res chain seq x y z
N ALA A 1 13.96 -5.30 -3.04
CA ALA A 1 12.76 -5.09 -2.21
C ALA A 1 12.35 -6.42 -1.59
N LEU A 2 11.64 -7.31 -2.29
CA LEU A 2 11.28 -8.63 -1.75
C LEU A 2 12.48 -9.43 -1.21
N VAL A 3 13.54 -9.61 -2.00
CA VAL A 3 14.75 -10.34 -1.54
C VAL A 3 15.39 -9.67 -0.31
N PHE A 4 15.33 -8.34 -0.24
CA PHE A 4 15.89 -7.58 0.89
C PHE A 4 15.02 -7.75 2.15
N GLU A 5 13.70 -7.75 2.01
CA GLU A 5 12.75 -8.09 3.09
C GLU A 5 13.02 -9.50 3.62
N LEU A 6 13.08 -10.50 2.75
CA LEU A 6 13.32 -11.89 3.15
C LEU A 6 14.67 -12.07 3.85
N ALA A 7 15.72 -11.41 3.38
CA ALA A 7 17.03 -11.46 4.04
C ALA A 7 17.02 -10.78 5.42
N GLN A 8 16.28 -9.67 5.58
CA GLN A 8 16.07 -9.04 6.89
C GLN A 8 15.33 -9.97 7.86
N ASP A 9 14.29 -10.65 7.40
CA ASP A 9 13.52 -11.61 8.21
C ASP A 9 14.36 -12.82 8.63
N MET A 10 15.36 -13.19 7.83
CA MET A 10 16.29 -14.29 8.11
C MET A 10 17.51 -13.87 8.95
N GLU A 11 17.60 -12.59 9.36
CA GLU A 11 18.76 -12.01 10.04
C GLU A 11 20.10 -12.23 9.30
N GLU A 12 20.04 -12.39 7.97
CA GLU A 12 21.24 -12.54 7.14
C GLU A 12 21.91 -11.17 6.95
N ASP A 13 23.19 -11.06 7.31
CA ASP A 13 23.98 -9.85 7.06
C ASP A 13 24.26 -9.72 5.55
N LEU A 14 23.36 -9.01 4.85
CA LEU A 14 23.59 -8.52 3.50
C LEU A 14 24.71 -7.48 3.56
N GLY A 15 25.95 -7.95 3.46
CA GLY A 15 27.19 -7.18 3.59
C GLY A 15 27.06 -5.70 3.25
N HIS A 16 27.42 -4.85 4.20
CA HIS A 16 27.16 -3.41 4.20
C HIS A 16 27.74 -2.66 2.98
N GLN A 17 28.79 -3.19 2.33
CA GLN A 17 29.43 -2.55 1.17
C GLN A 17 28.58 -2.62 -0.12
N ASP A 18 27.87 -3.72 -0.35
CA ASP A 18 27.03 -3.88 -1.55
C ASP A 18 25.75 -3.02 -1.47
N THR A 19 25.30 -2.74 -0.25
CA THR A 19 24.08 -1.96 0.00
C THR A 19 24.25 -0.48 -0.37
N GLU A 20 25.42 0.13 -0.15
CA GLU A 20 25.67 1.53 -0.53
C GLU A 20 25.73 1.73 -2.05
N PHE A 21 26.39 0.81 -2.78
CA PHE A 21 26.38 0.84 -4.23
C PHE A 21 24.96 0.67 -4.78
N LEU A 22 24.20 -0.29 -4.24
CA LEU A 22 22.80 -0.49 -4.61
C LEU A 22 21.95 0.77 -4.37
N ARG A 23 22.11 1.42 -3.21
CA ARG A 23 21.40 2.68 -2.87
C ARG A 23 21.71 3.79 -3.88
N ALA A 24 22.98 3.95 -4.28
CA ALA A 24 23.37 4.93 -5.28
C ALA A 24 22.68 4.66 -6.64
N GLN A 25 22.67 3.41 -7.08
CA GLN A 25 22.00 3.01 -8.34
C GLN A 25 20.48 3.22 -8.28
N LEU A 26 19.84 2.90 -7.15
CA LEU A 26 18.40 3.12 -6.95
C LEU A 26 18.04 4.61 -6.95
N LYS A 27 18.90 5.48 -6.39
CA LYS A 27 18.72 6.95 -6.43
C LYS A 27 18.72 7.49 -7.87
N VAL A 28 19.62 6.99 -8.70
CA VAL A 28 19.65 7.32 -10.14
C VAL A 28 18.34 6.90 -10.81
N LEU A 29 17.89 5.66 -10.62
CA LEU A 29 16.64 5.15 -11.21
C LEU A 29 15.38 5.87 -10.69
N ALA A 30 15.37 6.30 -9.43
CA ALA A 30 14.28 7.07 -8.82
C ALA A 30 14.14 8.49 -9.42
N THR A 31 15.21 9.04 -9.99
CA THR A 31 15.27 10.40 -10.56
C THR A 31 15.38 10.41 -12.09
N GLU A 32 15.50 9.23 -12.70
CA GLU A 32 15.79 9.06 -14.13
C GLU A 32 14.82 9.83 -15.06
N SER A 33 15.40 10.59 -15.99
CA SER A 33 14.69 11.46 -16.94
C SER A 33 14.75 10.97 -18.38
N ASN A 34 15.00 9.67 -18.59
CA ASN A 34 15.42 9.16 -19.87
C ASN A 34 14.38 9.30 -21.00
N LYS A 35 14.63 10.15 -22.00
CA LYS A 35 13.60 10.56 -22.95
C LYS A 35 13.16 9.48 -23.95
N TYR A 36 13.90 8.38 -24.09
CA TYR A 36 13.52 7.27 -25.00
C TYR A 36 12.33 6.42 -24.49
N ARG A 37 11.99 6.46 -23.20
CA ARG A 37 10.82 5.73 -22.65
C ARG A 37 9.52 6.54 -22.79
N ALA A 38 8.35 5.91 -22.67
CA ALA A 38 7.10 6.66 -22.58
C ALA A 38 7.01 7.46 -21.26
N LYS A 39 6.32 8.61 -21.29
CA LYS A 39 6.15 9.47 -20.10
C LYS A 39 5.46 8.75 -18.94
N THR A 40 4.45 7.93 -19.25
CA THR A 40 3.70 7.11 -18.30
C THR A 40 4.62 6.13 -17.58
N ASP A 41 5.46 5.45 -18.33
CA ASP A 41 6.30 4.36 -17.82
C ASP A 41 7.41 4.91 -16.93
N ARG A 42 8.03 6.03 -17.33
CA ARG A 42 8.97 6.74 -16.46
C ARG A 42 8.34 7.20 -15.15
N ARG A 43 7.09 7.67 -15.19
CA ARG A 43 6.39 8.10 -13.97
C ARG A 43 6.16 6.90 -13.04
N LYS A 44 5.75 5.76 -13.59
CA LYS A 44 5.56 4.51 -12.84
C LYS A 44 6.89 4.00 -12.28
N GLN A 45 7.92 3.88 -13.12
CA GLN A 45 9.27 3.46 -12.74
C GLN A 45 9.82 4.30 -11.58
N ARG A 46 9.81 5.63 -11.71
CA ARG A 46 10.28 6.52 -10.63
C ARG A 46 9.47 6.36 -9.35
N SER A 47 8.16 6.10 -9.45
CA SER A 47 7.35 5.82 -8.27
C SER A 47 7.84 4.56 -7.56
N ILE A 48 7.92 3.45 -8.31
CA ILE A 48 8.36 2.16 -7.78
C ILE A 48 9.76 2.27 -7.16
N PHE A 49 10.72 2.90 -7.85
CA PHE A 49 12.07 3.03 -7.32
C PHE A 49 12.17 3.96 -6.11
N ARG A 50 11.34 5.00 -6.00
CA ARG A 50 11.26 5.80 -4.77
C ARG A 50 10.73 4.96 -3.60
N ASP A 51 9.71 4.14 -3.84
CA ASP A 51 9.12 3.30 -2.80
C ASP A 51 10.12 2.22 -2.33
N ILE A 52 10.83 1.59 -3.27
CA ILE A 52 11.91 0.62 -2.99
C ILE A 52 13.08 1.28 -2.25
N LEU A 53 13.51 2.46 -2.70
CA LEU A 53 14.61 3.18 -2.05
C LEU A 53 14.25 3.55 -0.61
N ARG A 54 13.03 4.06 -0.39
CA ARG A 54 12.52 4.39 0.95
C ARG A 54 12.51 3.16 1.86
N PHE A 55 12.06 2.02 1.36
CA PHE A 55 12.09 0.76 2.10
C PHE A 55 13.52 0.35 2.49
N ILE A 56 14.49 0.45 1.59
CA ILE A 56 15.89 0.06 1.87
C ILE A 56 16.60 1.06 2.81
N GLU A 57 16.20 2.33 2.80
CA GLU A 57 16.80 3.36 3.66
C GLU A 57 16.17 3.40 5.06
N THR A 58 14.85 3.23 5.19
CA THR A 58 14.13 3.43 6.46
C THR A 58 13.46 2.18 7.00
N GLY A 59 13.42 1.08 6.24
CA GLY A 59 12.63 -0.12 6.56
C GLY A 59 11.12 0.08 6.45
N GLU A 60 10.65 1.26 6.02
CA GLU A 60 9.21 1.55 6.00
C GLU A 60 8.58 1.09 4.69
N TYR A 61 7.64 0.16 4.79
CA TYR A 61 6.76 -0.22 3.69
C TYR A 61 5.58 0.76 3.56
N GLN A 62 5.15 1.05 2.33
CA GLN A 62 3.96 1.87 2.08
C GLN A 62 2.72 0.98 2.04
N GLU A 63 2.03 0.89 3.18
CA GLU A 63 0.84 0.06 3.33
C GLU A 63 -0.26 0.42 2.31
N GLU A 64 -0.76 -0.60 1.60
CA GLU A 64 -1.88 -0.46 0.65
C GLU A 64 -3.08 -1.25 1.17
N THR A 65 -4.26 -0.61 1.22
CA THR A 65 -5.49 -1.29 1.68
C THR A 65 -6.34 -1.77 0.51
N ILE A 66 -6.56 -3.08 0.41
CA ILE A 66 -7.49 -3.71 -0.53
C ILE A 66 -8.82 -3.95 0.18
N ARG A 67 -9.85 -3.16 -0.17
CA ARG A 67 -11.21 -3.35 0.36
C ARG A 67 -12.01 -4.29 -0.51
N PHE A 68 -12.70 -5.28 0.06
CA PHE A 68 -13.57 -6.21 -0.65
C PHE A 68 -14.80 -6.54 0.21
N GLY A 69 -16.00 -6.29 -0.32
CA GLY A 69 -17.23 -6.38 0.46
C GLY A 69 -17.20 -5.51 1.72
N LEU A 70 -17.33 -6.15 2.88
CA LEU A 70 -17.28 -5.52 4.21
C LEU A 70 -15.90 -5.60 4.86
N GLU A 71 -14.96 -6.31 4.24
CA GLU A 71 -13.64 -6.56 4.78
C GLU A 71 -12.59 -5.72 4.05
N CYS A 72 -11.43 -5.57 4.69
CA CYS A 72 -10.25 -5.10 4.01
C CYS A 72 -9.03 -5.92 4.41
N MET A 73 -8.13 -6.07 3.45
CA MET A 73 -6.81 -6.63 3.66
C MET A 73 -5.78 -5.53 3.50
N TYR A 74 -4.81 -5.54 4.40
CA TYR A 74 -3.64 -4.68 4.33
C TYR A 74 -2.53 -5.43 3.60
N LEU A 75 -1.96 -4.78 2.60
CA LEU A 75 -0.69 -5.16 1.99
C LEU A 75 0.36 -4.33 2.72
N ASP A 76 1.02 -4.95 3.68
CA ASP A 76 1.97 -4.36 4.62
C ASP A 76 3.42 -4.83 4.39
N SER A 77 3.63 -5.77 3.46
CA SER A 77 4.95 -6.28 3.08
C SER A 77 5.07 -6.50 1.57
N TRP A 78 6.30 -6.55 1.04
CA TRP A 78 6.59 -6.88 -0.35
C TRP A 78 6.24 -8.33 -0.66
N ALA A 79 6.42 -9.26 0.28
CA ALA A 79 6.01 -10.65 0.10
C ALA A 79 4.49 -10.72 -0.10
N ARG A 80 3.73 -10.11 0.80
CA ARG A 80 2.26 -10.06 0.71
C ARG A 80 1.79 -9.36 -0.56
N GLN A 81 2.40 -8.23 -0.91
CA GLN A 81 2.11 -7.51 -2.16
C GLN A 81 2.38 -8.38 -3.39
N ARG A 82 3.52 -9.07 -3.44
CA ARG A 82 3.88 -9.93 -4.58
C ARG A 82 2.93 -11.10 -4.75
N THR A 83 2.58 -11.77 -3.64
CA THR A 83 1.59 -12.85 -3.63
C THR A 83 0.24 -12.35 -4.15
N TYR A 84 -0.22 -11.19 -3.69
CA TYR A 84 -1.47 -10.58 -4.18
C TYR A 84 -1.42 -10.25 -5.68
N GLN A 85 -0.32 -9.67 -6.18
CA GLN A 85 -0.20 -9.38 -7.62
C GLN A 85 -0.23 -10.65 -8.45
N ALA A 86 0.42 -11.73 -8.02
CA ALA A 86 0.39 -13.01 -8.74
C ALA A 86 -1.04 -13.56 -8.88
N PHE A 87 -1.81 -13.58 -7.78
CA PHE A 87 -3.22 -13.97 -7.85
C PHE A 87 -4.07 -13.02 -8.68
N LYS A 88 -3.81 -11.71 -8.60
CA LYS A 88 -4.54 -10.70 -9.37
C LYS A 88 -4.26 -10.80 -10.88
N GLU A 89 -3.04 -11.13 -11.28
CA GLU A 89 -2.68 -11.36 -12.68
C GLU A 89 -3.43 -12.55 -13.27
N VAL A 90 -3.63 -13.62 -12.48
CA VAL A 90 -4.33 -14.84 -12.91
C VAL A 90 -5.86 -14.69 -12.84
N LEU A 91 -6.39 -14.17 -11.72
CA LEU A 91 -7.83 -14.07 -11.45
C LEU A 91 -8.47 -12.81 -12.03
N GLY A 92 -7.68 -11.81 -12.39
CA GLY A 92 -8.15 -10.55 -12.98
C GLY A 92 -9.21 -9.85 -12.13
N SER A 93 -10.37 -9.59 -12.74
CA SER A 93 -11.52 -8.97 -12.07
C SER A 93 -12.13 -9.84 -10.97
N GLY A 94 -11.91 -11.16 -11.00
CA GLY A 94 -12.43 -12.12 -10.03
C GLY A 94 -11.73 -12.11 -8.68
N ILE A 95 -10.56 -11.47 -8.56
CA ILE A 95 -9.74 -11.50 -7.33
C ILE A 95 -10.53 -11.12 -6.07
N ARG A 96 -11.43 -10.13 -6.17
CA ARG A 96 -12.26 -9.66 -5.04
C ARG A 96 -13.23 -10.73 -4.57
N HIS A 97 -13.82 -11.47 -5.50
CA HIS A 97 -14.75 -12.56 -5.18
C HIS A 97 -14.01 -13.72 -4.49
N HIS A 98 -12.81 -14.05 -4.97
CA HIS A 98 -12.01 -15.10 -4.36
C HIS A 98 -11.50 -14.72 -2.97
N LEU A 99 -11.09 -13.47 -2.74
CA LEU A 99 -10.73 -13.01 -1.39
C LEU A 99 -11.88 -13.14 -0.38
N GLN A 100 -13.13 -13.07 -0.83
CA GLN A 100 -14.30 -13.20 0.04
C GLN A 100 -14.66 -14.66 0.34
N ASN A 101 -14.59 -15.54 -0.66
CA ASN A 101 -15.27 -16.83 -0.61
C ASN A 101 -14.34 -18.04 -0.74
N ASN A 102 -13.09 -17.85 -1.15
CA ASN A 102 -12.17 -18.96 -1.41
C ASN A 102 -11.31 -19.24 -0.17
N ASP A 103 -11.52 -20.39 0.46
CA ASP A 103 -10.84 -20.77 1.70
C ASP A 103 -9.32 -20.74 1.58
N LEU A 104 -8.76 -21.29 0.49
CA LEU A 104 -7.31 -21.29 0.26
C LEU A 104 -6.74 -19.87 0.20
N LEU A 105 -7.37 -18.98 -0.57
CA LEU A 105 -6.91 -17.58 -0.67
C LEU A 105 -7.05 -16.84 0.65
N ARG A 106 -8.08 -17.15 1.44
CA ARG A 106 -8.26 -16.59 2.77
C ARG A 106 -7.24 -17.11 3.77
N GLU A 107 -6.86 -18.38 3.69
CA GLU A 107 -5.77 -18.95 4.48
C GLU A 107 -4.44 -18.28 4.14
N ILE A 108 -4.09 -18.18 2.84
CA ILE A 108 -2.84 -17.55 2.37
C ILE A 108 -2.69 -16.11 2.89
N PHE A 109 -3.77 -15.35 2.94
CA PHE A 109 -3.76 -13.96 3.40
C PHE A 109 -4.12 -13.78 4.88
N GLY A 110 -4.43 -14.87 5.61
CA GLY A 110 -4.82 -14.82 7.01
C GLY A 110 -6.12 -14.06 7.27
N LEU A 111 -7.10 -14.15 6.36
CA LEU A 111 -8.39 -13.45 6.44
C LEU A 111 -9.42 -14.18 7.33
N GLY A 112 -9.11 -15.39 7.80
CA GLY A 112 -10.04 -16.26 8.51
C GLY A 112 -11.12 -16.86 7.59
N PRO A 113 -12.13 -17.55 8.11
CA PRO A 113 -13.18 -18.17 7.31
C PRO A 113 -13.99 -17.15 6.49
N PRO A 114 -14.58 -17.54 5.34
CA PRO A 114 -15.50 -16.70 4.59
C PRO A 114 -16.64 -16.16 5.45
N LEU A 115 -16.97 -14.89 5.28
CA LEU A 115 -18.11 -14.29 5.98
C LEU A 115 -19.43 -14.80 5.39
N VAL A 116 -20.09 -15.69 6.11
CA VAL A 116 -21.47 -16.11 5.81
C VAL A 116 -22.42 -15.11 6.48
N LEU A 117 -22.77 -14.06 5.74
CA LEU A 117 -23.70 -13.04 6.22
C LEU A 117 -25.04 -13.17 5.50
N ASP A 118 -26.12 -13.24 6.27
CA ASP A 118 -27.46 -13.15 5.73
C ASP A 118 -27.80 -11.70 5.32
N ALA A 119 -28.90 -11.55 4.58
CA ALA A 119 -29.33 -10.24 4.09
C ALA A 119 -29.67 -9.24 5.22
N ALA A 120 -29.98 -9.73 6.43
CA ALA A 120 -30.29 -8.91 7.59
C ALA A 120 -29.00 -8.34 8.22
N ALA A 121 -27.98 -9.17 8.43
CA ALA A 121 -26.66 -8.79 8.92
C ALA A 121 -25.97 -7.81 7.96
N LEU A 122 -26.10 -8.02 6.64
CA LEU A 122 -25.59 -7.08 5.63
C LEU A 122 -26.28 -5.71 5.66
N LYS A 123 -27.56 -5.64 6.08
CA LYS A 123 -28.24 -4.36 6.29
C LYS A 123 -27.81 -3.71 7.60
N ALA A 124 -27.65 -4.49 8.67
CA ALA A 124 -27.24 -4.00 9.98
C ALA A 124 -25.80 -3.45 9.98
N SER A 125 -24.90 -3.97 9.15
CA SER A 125 -23.51 -3.47 9.04
C SER A 125 -23.40 -2.12 8.31
N LYS A 126 -24.48 -1.60 7.72
CA LYS A 126 -24.46 -0.31 7.02
C LYS A 126 -24.48 0.83 8.03
N VAL A 127 -23.37 1.56 8.08
CA VAL A 127 -23.27 2.85 8.77
C VAL A 127 -24.34 3.79 8.23
N SER A 128 -25.09 4.44 9.13
CA SER A 128 -26.13 5.39 8.75
C SER A 128 -25.54 6.56 7.96
N ARG A 129 -26.34 7.14 7.04
CA ARG A 129 -25.94 8.34 6.29
C ARG A 129 -25.51 9.47 7.22
N PHE A 130 -26.21 9.62 8.34
CA PHE A 130 -25.91 10.65 9.34
C PHE A 130 -24.57 10.41 10.04
N GLU A 131 -24.33 9.18 10.52
CA GLU A 131 -23.07 8.79 11.17
C GLU A 131 -21.88 8.94 10.21
N LYS A 132 -22.02 8.47 8.97
CA LYS A 132 -20.99 8.63 7.93
C LYS A 132 -20.70 10.10 7.66
N HIS A 133 -21.73 10.95 7.62
CA HIS A 133 -21.55 12.39 7.46
C HIS A 133 -20.80 12.99 8.66
N LEU A 134 -21.21 12.68 9.89
CA LEU A 134 -20.60 13.20 11.10
C LEU A 134 -19.13 12.78 11.22
N TYR A 135 -18.81 11.50 10.96
CA TYR A 135 -17.45 10.98 10.96
C TYR A 135 -16.57 11.71 9.92
N ASN A 136 -17.07 11.84 8.69
CA ASN A 136 -16.33 12.53 7.63
C ASN A 136 -16.12 14.01 7.93
N SER A 137 -17.13 14.70 8.49
CA SER A 137 -17.04 16.10 8.92
C SER A 137 -16.03 16.28 10.04
N ALA A 138 -16.01 15.38 11.03
CA ALA A 138 -15.01 15.39 12.10
C ALA A 138 -13.59 15.17 11.55
N ALA A 139 -13.39 14.17 10.70
CA ALA A 139 -12.11 13.89 10.05
C ALA A 139 -11.63 15.07 9.17
N PHE A 140 -12.54 15.72 8.44
CA PHE A 140 -12.23 16.90 7.62
C PHE A 140 -11.82 18.10 8.49
N LYS A 141 -12.53 18.35 9.60
CA LYS A 141 -12.20 19.41 10.56
C LYS A 141 -10.83 19.17 11.20
N ALA A 142 -10.55 17.94 11.64
CA ALA A 142 -9.26 17.57 12.21
C ALA A 142 -8.12 17.77 11.20
N ARG A 143 -8.29 17.31 9.95
CA ARG A 143 -7.31 17.51 8.87
C ARG A 143 -7.06 18.98 8.57
N THR A 144 -8.11 19.80 8.54
CA THR A 144 -8.00 21.25 8.29
C THR A 144 -7.20 21.94 9.40
N LYS A 145 -7.50 21.63 10.68
CA LYS A 145 -6.76 22.14 11.84
C LYS A 145 -5.28 21.71 11.84
N ALA A 146 -4.99 20.45 11.51
CA ALA A 146 -3.62 19.97 11.45
C ALA A 146 -2.82 20.67 10.35
N ARG A 147 -3.43 20.86 9.17
CA ARG A 147 -2.78 21.49 8.02
C ARG A 147 -2.63 23.00 8.17
N SER A 148 -3.57 23.70 8.81
CA SER A 148 -3.47 25.15 8.99
C SER A 148 -2.19 25.57 9.71
N ARG A 149 -1.68 24.73 10.62
CA ARG A 149 -0.39 24.95 11.32
C ARG A 149 0.83 25.03 10.41
N VAL A 150 0.76 24.47 9.21
CA VAL A 150 1.92 24.36 8.27
C VAL A 150 1.63 25.07 6.94
N ARG A 151 0.43 25.62 6.75
CA ARG A 151 0.05 26.28 5.48
C ARG A 151 0.86 27.56 5.23
N ASP A 152 1.15 28.30 6.28
CA ASP A 152 1.83 29.60 6.16
C ASP A 152 3.36 29.45 6.04
N LYS A 153 3.88 28.22 5.88
CA LYS A 153 5.31 27.94 5.71
C LYS A 153 5.94 28.69 4.52
N ARG A 154 5.14 29.10 3.53
CA ARG A 154 5.57 29.87 2.35
C ARG A 154 4.79 31.17 2.19
N ALA A 155 4.20 31.68 3.28
CA ALA A 155 3.55 32.98 3.23
C ALA A 155 4.63 34.07 3.19
N ASP A 156 4.52 34.97 2.23
CA ASP A 156 5.32 36.19 2.19
C ASP A 156 4.73 37.14 3.24
N VAL A 157 5.14 36.97 4.50
CA VAL A 157 4.77 37.85 5.61
C VAL A 157 5.77 39.00 5.64
N LEU A 158 5.28 40.22 5.43
CA LEU A 158 6.03 41.48 5.50
C LEU A 158 6.37 41.85 6.95
#